data_AF-A0A916TUP0-F1
#
_entry.id   AF-A0A916TUP0-F1
#
_cell.length_a   1.000
_cell.length_b   1.000
_cell.length_c   1.000
_cell.angle_alpha   90.00
_cell.angle_beta   90.00
_cell.angle_gamma   90.00
#
_symmetry.space_group_name_H-M   'P 1'
#
loop_
_entity.id
_entity.type
_entity.pdbx_description
1 polymer ?
#
loop_
_entity_poly.entity_id
_entity_poly.type
_entity_poly.pdbx_seq_one_letter_code
_entity_poly.pdbx_strand_id
1 'polypeptide(L)'
;MSTSDRQSLYGEVTAKIIAELEEGRLPWVQPWDATRCPCTMPHNGVSGRVYSGINILILWASGIEQGYASQRWLTYRQAEKAGGHVRRGEKGTVICYADRFTPRDEAEKARGEDREARTIAFLKRFTVFNGQML
;
A
#
# COMPACT_ATOMS: atom_id res chain seq x y z
N MET A 1 -8.39 15.67 -10.26
CA MET A 1 -6.97 15.29 -10.14
C MET A 1 -6.45 15.07 -11.55
N SER A 2 -5.52 15.92 -11.99
CA SER A 2 -4.95 15.90 -13.35
C SER A 2 -4.20 14.58 -13.59
N THR A 3 -4.22 14.08 -14.83
CA THR A 3 -3.50 12.87 -15.26
C THR A 3 -2.01 12.89 -14.94
N SER A 4 -1.40 14.08 -14.84
CA SER A 4 0.00 14.29 -14.48
C SER A 4 0.34 13.83 -13.04
N ASP A 5 -0.55 14.05 -12.07
CA ASP A 5 -0.38 13.60 -10.68
C ASP A 5 -0.45 12.07 -10.53
N ARG A 6 -1.10 11.39 -11.47
CA ARG A 6 -1.16 9.92 -11.50
C ARG A 6 0.12 9.33 -12.08
N GLN A 7 0.67 9.97 -13.12
CA GLN A 7 1.97 9.59 -13.70
C GLN A 7 3.12 9.83 -12.71
N SER A 8 3.10 10.91 -11.92
CA SER A 8 4.13 11.15 -10.91
C SER A 8 4.14 10.07 -9.82
N LEU A 9 2.97 9.57 -9.39
CA LEU A 9 2.89 8.51 -8.38
C LEU A 9 3.48 7.18 -8.86
N TYR A 10 3.03 6.71 -10.03
CA TYR A 10 3.61 5.50 -10.60
C TYR A 10 5.11 5.71 -10.86
N GLY A 11 5.50 6.91 -11.28
CA GLY A 11 6.89 7.32 -11.44
C GLY A 11 7.72 7.18 -10.18
N GLU A 12 7.25 7.65 -9.02
CA GLU A 12 7.97 7.53 -7.74
C GLU A 12 8.15 6.07 -7.30
N VAL A 13 7.08 5.26 -7.38
CA VAL A 13 7.13 3.84 -7.02
C VAL A 13 8.03 3.07 -7.98
N THR A 14 7.91 3.32 -9.29
CA THR A 14 8.75 2.72 -10.31
C THR A 14 10.21 3.14 -10.17
N ALA A 15 10.49 4.42 -9.88
CA ALA A 15 11.86 4.91 -9.65
C ALA A 15 12.49 4.22 -8.43
N LYS A 16 11.72 4.00 -7.35
CA LYS A 16 12.21 3.25 -6.19
C LYS A 16 12.51 1.78 -6.55
N ILE A 17 11.67 1.14 -7.36
CA ILE A 17 11.91 -0.24 -7.85
C ILE A 17 13.16 -0.28 -8.73
N ILE A 18 13.33 0.69 -9.63
CA ILE A 18 14.51 0.78 -10.51
C ILE A 18 15.79 0.95 -9.68
N ALA A 19 15.80 1.82 -8.67
CA ALA A 19 16.95 2.01 -7.80
C ALA A 19 17.36 0.71 -7.08
N GLU A 20 16.39 -0.06 -6.56
CA GLU A 20 16.67 -1.36 -5.94
C GLU A 20 17.28 -2.36 -6.96
N LEU A 21 16.78 -2.35 -8.20
CA LEU A 21 17.28 -3.20 -9.29
C LEU A 21 18.70 -2.80 -9.73
N GLU A 22 19.00 -1.51 -9.78
CA GLU A 22 20.33 -0.97 -10.10
C GLU A 22 21.37 -1.36 -9.03
N GLU A 23 20.94 -1.47 -7.77
CA GLU A 23 21.76 -1.98 -6.67
C GLU A 23 21.85 -3.52 -6.64
N GLY A 24 21.37 -4.19 -7.69
CA GLY A 24 21.44 -5.65 -7.87
C GLY A 24 20.46 -6.43 -6.98
N ARG A 25 19.52 -5.76 -6.32
CA ARG A 25 18.53 -6.39 -5.46
C ARG A 25 17.23 -6.56 -6.24
N LEU A 26 16.75 -7.80 -6.33
CA LEU A 26 15.45 -8.08 -6.93
C LEU A 26 14.37 -7.93 -5.84
N PRO A 27 13.51 -6.89 -5.87
CA PRO A 27 12.58 -6.60 -4.76
C PRO A 27 11.47 -7.64 -4.60
N TRP A 28 11.22 -8.45 -5.64
CA TRP A 28 10.31 -9.60 -5.62
C TRP A 28 11.02 -10.93 -5.34
N VAL A 29 12.34 -10.95 -5.28
CA VAL A 29 13.08 -12.11 -4.76
C VAL A 29 13.14 -11.96 -3.26
N GLN A 30 12.36 -12.81 -2.60
CA GLN A 30 12.39 -13.02 -1.17
C GLN A 30 13.86 -13.10 -0.70
N PRO A 31 14.33 -12.30 0.27
CA PRO A 31 15.58 -12.63 0.94
C PRO A 31 15.28 -13.84 1.80
N TRP A 32 15.79 -15.01 1.40
CA TRP A 32 15.56 -16.32 2.03
C TRP A 32 16.17 -16.42 3.45
N ASP A 33 16.56 -15.31 4.05
CA ASP A 33 16.98 -15.28 5.43
C ASP A 33 15.76 -15.14 6.33
N ALA A 34 15.07 -16.26 6.54
CA ALA A 34 13.93 -16.40 7.44
C ALA A 34 14.23 -15.95 8.89
N THR A 35 15.51 -15.72 9.22
CA THR A 35 15.94 -15.21 10.53
C THR A 35 15.78 -13.69 10.66
N ARG A 36 15.79 -12.92 9.56
CA ARG A 36 15.72 -11.45 9.59
C ARG A 36 14.33 -10.89 9.37
N CYS A 37 13.47 -11.61 8.66
CA CYS A 37 12.09 -11.21 8.44
C CYS A 37 11.21 -12.46 8.40
N PRO A 38 10.21 -12.62 9.28
CA PRO A 38 9.34 -13.77 9.19
C PRO A 38 8.61 -13.72 7.86
N CYS A 39 8.73 -14.81 7.10
CA CYS A 39 8.21 -15.06 5.74
C CYS A 39 6.68 -15.04 5.67
N THR A 40 6.06 -14.04 6.28
CA THR A 40 4.62 -13.89 6.44
C THR A 40 4.14 -12.78 5.53
N MET A 41 2.90 -12.95 5.04
CA MET A 41 2.32 -11.96 4.16
C MET A 41 1.98 -10.68 4.95
N PRO A 42 2.33 -9.50 4.41
CA PRO A 42 1.90 -8.23 4.99
C PRO A 42 0.39 -8.22 5.07
N HIS A 43 -0.15 -7.90 6.24
CA HIS A 43 -1.59 -7.84 6.45
C HIS A 43 -1.96 -6.63 7.30
N ASN A 44 -3.21 -6.19 7.14
CA ASN A 44 -3.74 -5.11 7.94
C ASN A 44 -3.93 -5.57 9.38
N GLY A 45 -3.33 -4.87 10.35
CA GLY A 45 -3.40 -5.28 11.75
C GLY A 45 -4.79 -5.19 12.40
N VAL A 46 -5.74 -4.44 11.81
CA VAL A 46 -7.13 -4.38 12.32
C VAL A 46 -8.00 -5.40 11.62
N SER A 47 -8.03 -5.38 10.28
CA SER A 47 -8.96 -6.22 9.51
C SER A 47 -8.44 -7.62 9.19
N GLY A 48 -7.15 -7.90 9.42
CA GLY A 48 -6.51 -9.16 9.04
C GLY A 48 -6.34 -9.37 7.54
N ARG A 49 -6.82 -8.43 6.70
CA ARG A 49 -6.75 -8.56 5.24
C ARG A 49 -5.29 -8.48 4.76
N VAL A 50 -4.88 -9.49 4.00
CA VAL A 50 -3.56 -9.55 3.35
C VAL A 50 -3.47 -8.50 2.22
N TYR A 51 -2.34 -7.80 2.14
CA TYR A 51 -2.06 -6.87 1.05
C TYR A 51 -1.74 -7.62 -0.25
N SER A 52 -2.02 -7.00 -1.39
CA SER A 52 -1.83 -7.62 -2.71
C SER A 52 -1.02 -6.73 -3.66
N GLY A 53 -0.47 -7.36 -4.70
CA GLY A 53 0.28 -6.70 -5.77
C GLY A 53 1.53 -5.97 -5.25
N ILE A 54 1.77 -4.76 -5.77
CA ILE A 54 2.97 -3.97 -5.48
C ILE A 54 3.12 -3.61 -3.99
N ASN A 55 2.00 -3.55 -3.25
CA ASN A 55 2.05 -3.27 -1.82
C ASN A 55 2.79 -4.35 -1.04
N ILE A 56 2.79 -5.60 -1.49
CA ILE A 56 3.57 -6.66 -0.84
C ILE A 56 5.06 -6.33 -0.90
N LEU A 57 5.55 -5.96 -2.09
CA LEU A 57 6.96 -5.64 -2.31
C LEU A 57 7.38 -4.40 -1.53
N ILE A 58 6.55 -3.35 -1.55
CA ILE A 58 6.81 -2.11 -0.81
C ILE A 58 6.91 -2.38 0.70
N LEU A 59 5.99 -3.19 1.24
CA LEU A 59 5.94 -3.49 2.68
C LEU A 59 7.06 -4.44 3.10
N TRP A 60 7.42 -5.41 2.28
CA TRP A 60 8.58 -6.25 2.54
C TRP A 60 9.88 -5.46 2.51
N ALA A 61 10.09 -4.63 1.48
CA ALA A 61 11.28 -3.77 1.38
C ALA A 61 11.41 -2.88 2.62
N SER A 62 10.31 -2.23 3.03
CA SER A 62 10.27 -1.41 4.26
C SER A 62 10.54 -2.24 5.52
N GLY A 63 9.97 -3.44 5.61
CA GLY A 63 10.21 -4.36 6.73
C GLY A 63 11.67 -4.80 6.85
N ILE A 64 12.34 -5.04 5.73
CA ILE A 64 13.76 -5.42 5.70
C ILE A 64 14.65 -4.23 6.05
N GLU A 65 14.40 -3.06 5.44
CA GLU A 65 15.16 -1.81 5.65
C GLU A 65 15.13 -1.40 7.13
N GLN A 66 13.98 -1.55 7.79
CA GLN A 66 13.77 -1.16 9.18
C GLN A 66 13.98 -2.31 10.18
N GLY A 67 14.22 -3.55 9.71
CA GLY A 67 14.40 -4.72 10.56
C GLY A 67 13.14 -5.15 11.33
N TYR A 68 11.95 -4.96 10.77
CA TYR A 68 10.70 -5.35 11.42
C TYR A 68 10.49 -6.87 11.40
N ALA A 69 10.25 -7.41 12.59
CA ALA A 69 9.86 -8.80 12.80
C ALA A 69 8.33 -9.00 12.66
N SER A 70 7.52 -7.94 12.62
CA SER A 70 6.09 -8.06 12.38
C SER A 70 5.71 -7.61 10.98
N GLN A 71 4.80 -8.35 10.34
CA GLN A 71 4.18 -7.97 9.06
C GLN A 71 2.77 -7.39 9.24
N ARG A 72 2.47 -6.86 10.45
CA ARG A 72 1.25 -6.09 10.73
C ARG A 72 1.44 -4.64 10.36
N TRP A 73 0.60 -4.15 9.45
CA TRP A 73 0.62 -2.77 8.99
C TRP A 73 -0.72 -2.09 9.25
N LEU A 74 -0.67 -0.84 9.71
CA LEU A 74 -1.82 -0.10 10.23
C LEU A 74 -1.74 1.36 9.80
N THR A 75 -2.85 1.97 9.40
CA THR A 75 -2.88 3.44 9.23
C THR A 75 -2.82 4.12 10.60
N TYR A 76 -2.38 5.38 10.66
CA TYR A 76 -2.33 6.15 11.92
C TYR A 76 -3.67 6.11 12.68
N ARG A 77 -4.78 6.37 11.97
CA ARG A 77 -6.13 6.32 12.56
C ARG A 77 -6.53 4.93 13.06
N GLN A 78 -6.02 3.87 12.43
CA GLN A 78 -6.27 2.50 12.89
C GLN A 78 -5.46 2.19 14.15
N ALA A 79 -4.22 2.65 14.24
CA ALA A 79 -3.39 2.52 15.42
C ALA A 79 -4.01 3.26 16.61
N GLU A 80 -4.40 4.51 16.42
CA GLU A 80 -5.06 5.34 17.44
C GLU A 80 -6.35 4.69 17.95
N LYS A 81 -7.20 4.19 17.05
CA LYS A 81 -8.42 3.44 17.42
C LYS A 81 -8.14 2.13 18.16
N ALA A 82 -7.00 1.51 17.90
CA ALA A 82 -6.55 0.30 18.59
C ALA A 82 -5.86 0.60 19.94
N GLY A 83 -5.78 1.88 20.35
CA GLY A 83 -5.12 2.31 21.58
C GLY A 83 -3.59 2.45 21.47
N GLY A 84 -3.02 2.25 20.28
CA GLY A 84 -1.59 2.42 19.99
C GLY A 84 -1.29 3.82 19.46
N HIS A 85 -0.10 4.34 19.76
CA HIS A 85 0.33 5.66 19.28
C HIS A 85 1.64 5.50 18.51
N VAL A 86 1.67 5.98 17.28
CA VAL A 86 2.92 5.98 16.50
C VAL A 86 3.96 6.81 17.24
N ARG A 87 5.11 6.20 17.54
CA ARG A 87 6.21 6.86 18.24
C ARG A 87 6.70 8.06 17.45
N ARG A 88 7.03 9.14 18.16
CA ARG A 88 7.48 10.38 17.55
C ARG A 88 8.79 10.16 16.78
N GLY A 89 8.79 10.49 15.49
CA GLY A 89 9.96 10.36 14.62
C GLY A 89 9.89 9.17 13.66
N GLU A 90 8.95 8.25 13.85
CA GLU A 90 8.77 7.10 12.97
C GLU A 90 8.24 7.52 11.59
N LYS A 91 8.84 6.94 10.53
CA LYS A 91 8.45 7.20 9.15
C LYS A 91 7.50 6.12 8.66
N GLY A 92 6.29 6.52 8.29
CA GLY A 92 5.32 5.63 7.68
C GLY A 92 5.70 5.22 6.26
N THR A 93 5.25 4.04 5.85
CA THR A 93 5.42 3.50 4.50
C THR A 93 4.21 3.85 3.63
N VAL A 94 4.45 4.38 2.43
CA VAL A 94 3.37 4.74 1.49
C VAL A 94 2.97 3.53 0.67
N ILE A 95 1.68 3.19 0.69
CA ILE A 95 1.07 2.14 -0.14
C ILE A 95 0.04 2.73 -1.10
N CYS A 96 -0.27 1.99 -2.16
CA CYS A 96 -1.20 2.40 -3.19
C CYS A 96 -2.48 1.56 -3.15
N TYR A 97 -3.63 2.21 -3.24
CA TYR A 97 -4.93 1.57 -3.39
C TYR A 97 -5.56 2.01 -4.71
N ALA A 98 -5.67 1.07 -5.64
CA ALA A 98 -6.33 1.27 -6.92
C ALA A 98 -7.69 0.59 -6.89
N ASP A 99 -8.74 1.31 -7.26
CA ASP A 99 -10.09 0.77 -7.34
C ASP A 99 -10.93 1.58 -8.33
N ARG A 100 -12.12 1.09 -8.68
CA ARG A 100 -13.06 1.75 -9.57
C ARG A 100 -14.30 2.17 -8.79
N PHE A 101 -14.80 3.38 -9.06
CA PHE A 101 -16.10 3.80 -8.53
C PHE A 101 -17.01 4.26 -9.65
N THR A 102 -18.32 4.04 -9.46
CA THR A 102 -19.35 4.55 -10.37
C THR A 102 -19.93 5.83 -9.78
N PRO A 103 -19.83 6.99 -10.47
CA PRO A 103 -20.52 8.19 -10.04
C PRO A 103 -22.03 7.95 -9.96
N ARG A 104 -22.69 8.49 -8.92
CA ARG A 104 -24.13 8.27 -8.71
C ARG A 104 -24.96 8.74 -9.90
N ASP A 105 -24.67 9.93 -10.42
CA ASP A 105 -25.37 10.50 -11.58
C ASP A 105 -25.19 9.65 -12.85
N GLU A 106 -24.02 8.99 -12.99
CA GLU A 106 -23.74 8.09 -14.10
C GLU A 106 -24.47 6.75 -13.95
N ALA A 107 -24.59 6.25 -12.72
CA ALA A 107 -25.40 5.07 -12.42
C ALA A 107 -26.90 5.32 -12.69
N GLU A 108 -27.40 6.49 -12.32
CA GLU A 108 -28.80 6.89 -12.55
C GLU A 108 -29.10 7.08 -14.05
N LYS A 109 -28.20 7.72 -14.82
CA LYS A 109 -28.32 7.83 -16.28
C LYS A 109 -28.24 6.49 -16.99
N ALA A 110 -27.28 5.64 -16.61
CA ALA A 110 -27.11 4.32 -17.21
C ALA A 110 -28.34 3.43 -17.01
N ARG A 111 -29.02 3.55 -15.85
CA ARG A 111 -30.29 2.88 -15.57
C ARG A 111 -31.45 3.41 -16.43
N GLY A 112 -31.46 4.71 -16.73
CA GLY A 112 -32.48 5.33 -17.61
C GLY A 112 -32.27 5.02 -19.10
N GLU A 113 -31.04 4.71 -19.50
CA GLU A 113 -30.64 4.45 -20.89
C GLU A 113 -30.41 2.95 -21.19
N ASP A 114 -30.72 2.05 -20.26
CA ASP A 114 -30.47 0.60 -20.32
C ASP A 114 -29.06 0.24 -20.82
N ARG A 115 -28.05 0.93 -20.30
CA ARG A 115 -26.64 0.74 -20.63
C ARG A 115 -25.80 0.46 -19.40
N GLU A 116 -24.60 -0.05 -19.60
CA GLU A 116 -23.64 -0.19 -18.50
C GLU A 116 -23.17 1.19 -18.00
N ALA A 117 -23.09 1.32 -16.67
CA ALA A 117 -22.62 2.53 -16.02
C ALA A 117 -21.10 2.67 -16.16
N ARG A 118 -20.64 3.84 -16.59
CA ARG A 118 -19.20 4.09 -16.72
C ARG A 118 -18.56 4.12 -15.35
N THR A 119 -17.50 3.33 -15.18
CA THR A 119 -16.70 3.30 -13.97
C THR A 119 -15.46 4.17 -14.13
N ILE A 120 -15.15 4.97 -13.12
CA ILE A 120 -13.96 5.81 -13.08
C ILE A 120 -12.93 5.13 -12.19
N ALA A 121 -11.77 4.80 -12.76
CA ALA A 121 -10.64 4.28 -12.03
C ALA A 121 -9.97 5.39 -11.21
N PHE A 122 -9.67 5.10 -9.94
CA PHE A 122 -8.94 5.99 -9.06
C PHE A 122 -7.78 5.28 -8.38
N LEU A 123 -6.86 6.10 -7.88
CA LEU A 123 -5.67 5.66 -7.18
C LEU A 123 -5.49 6.55 -5.97
N LYS A 124 -5.40 5.95 -4.79
CA LYS A 124 -5.21 6.63 -3.51
C LYS A 124 -3.93 6.17 -2.86
N ARG A 125 -3.20 7.13 -2.27
CA ARG A 125 -2.08 6.86 -1.38
C ARG A 125 -2.59 6.69 0.04
N PHE A 126 -2.01 5.74 0.75
CA PHE A 126 -2.18 5.63 2.20
C PHE A 126 -0.81 5.48 2.85
N THR A 127 -0.64 6.12 3.99
CA THR A 127 0.54 5.92 4.84
C THR A 127 0.20 4.91 5.92
N VAL A 128 0.96 3.82 5.96
CA VAL A 128 0.84 2.76 6.96
C VAL A 128 2.10 2.67 7.81
N PHE A 129 1.91 2.26 9.05
CA PHE A 129 2.92 2.10 10.07
C PHE A 129 2.96 0.64 10.47
N ASN A 130 4.15 0.14 10.77
CA ASN A 130 4.28 -1.20 11.29
C ASN A 130 3.75 -1.25 12.73
N GLY A 131 3.19 -2.38 13.15
CA GLY A 131 2.74 -2.59 14.53
C GLY A 131 3.85 -2.41 15.58
N GLN A 132 5.12 -2.57 15.19
CA GLN A 132 6.27 -2.33 16.08
C GLN A 132 6.61 -0.84 16.29
N MET A 133 6.02 0.07 15.48
CA MET A 133 6.18 1.53 15.62
C MET A 133 5.19 2.15 16.62
N LEU A 134 4.31 1.33 17.21
CA LEU A 134 3.26 1.76 18.14
C LEU A 134 3.70 1.74 19.62
#